data_AF-A0A1H4XE30-F1
#
_entry.id   AF-A0A1H4XE30-F1
#
_cell.length_a   1.000
_cell.length_b   1.000
_cell.length_c   1.000
_cell.angle_alpha   90.00
_cell.angle_beta   90.00
_cell.angle_gamma   90.00
#
_symmetry.space_group_name_H-M   'P 1'
#
loop_
_entity.id
_entity.type
_entity.pdbx_description
1 polymer ?
#
loop_
_entity_poly.entity_id
_entity_poly.type
_entity_poly.pdbx_seq_one_letter_code
_entity_poly.pdbx_strand_id
1 'polypeptide(L)'
;MCHAVFQDRHVDCCGVALSTVGLLISDEGEGNLYQVTIPETGFPEGLVPGVPVRVVGLKARDWENEFNGQKRHGISFRAVAITSAA
;
A
#
# COMPACT_ATOMS: atom_id res chain seq x y z
N MET A 1 -6.88 12.21 -6.69
CA MET A 1 -7.88 11.23 -6.20
C MET A 1 -7.21 9.87 -6.11
N CYS A 2 -7.43 9.09 -5.05
CA CYS A 2 -6.73 7.81 -4.82
C CYS A 2 -7.67 6.62 -5.05
N HIS A 3 -7.34 5.71 -5.98
CA HIS A 3 -8.10 4.46 -6.20
C HIS A 3 -7.30 3.23 -5.74
N ALA A 4 -7.97 2.30 -5.05
CA ALA A 4 -7.36 1.05 -4.60
C ALA A 4 -7.31 -0.03 -5.70
N VAL A 5 -6.23 -0.82 -5.74
CA VAL A 5 -5.99 -1.98 -6.62
C VAL A 5 -5.34 -3.08 -5.77
N PHE A 6 -5.84 -4.32 -5.78
CA PHE A 6 -5.33 -5.39 -4.89
C PHE A 6 -4.37 -6.33 -5.60
N GLN A 7 -3.25 -6.69 -4.96
CA GLN A 7 -2.22 -7.45 -5.65
C GLN A 7 -1.57 -8.61 -4.88
N ASP A 8 -1.52 -8.64 -3.53
CA ASP A 8 -0.95 -9.81 -2.81
C ASP A 8 -1.25 -9.84 -1.28
N ARG A 9 -1.18 -11.03 -0.63
CA ARG A 9 -1.31 -11.24 0.83
C ARG A 9 -0.04 -11.85 1.44
N HIS A 10 0.52 -11.18 2.45
CA HIS A 10 1.71 -11.57 3.22
C HIS A 10 1.39 -11.76 4.71
N VAL A 11 2.33 -12.23 5.53
CA VAL A 11 2.22 -12.26 6.99
C VAL A 11 3.38 -11.49 7.61
N ASP A 12 3.11 -10.71 8.66
CA ASP A 12 4.14 -9.99 9.41
C ASP A 12 4.81 -10.88 10.47
N CYS A 13 5.87 -10.36 11.12
CA CYS A 13 6.61 -11.13 12.13
C CYS A 13 5.80 -11.45 13.39
N CYS A 14 4.66 -10.79 13.60
CA CYS A 14 3.73 -11.05 14.70
C CYS A 14 2.59 -12.03 14.31
N GLY A 15 2.59 -12.54 13.07
CA GLY A 15 1.54 -13.44 12.58
C GLY A 15 0.28 -12.74 12.08
N VAL A 16 0.29 -11.41 11.94
CA VAL A 16 -0.80 -10.62 11.37
C VAL A 16 -0.71 -10.67 9.85
N ALA A 17 -1.80 -11.05 9.20
CA ALA A 17 -1.88 -10.99 7.75
C ALA A 17 -1.80 -9.54 7.25
N LEU A 18 -1.06 -9.35 6.17
CA LEU A 18 -0.78 -8.10 5.49
C LEU A 18 -1.38 -8.18 4.09
N SER A 19 -2.06 -7.13 3.66
CA SER A 19 -2.55 -6.96 2.30
C SER A 19 -1.80 -5.84 1.61
N THR A 20 -1.36 -6.07 0.37
CA THR A 20 -0.74 -5.04 -0.46
C THR A 20 -1.79 -4.42 -1.39
N VAL A 21 -1.94 -3.11 -1.27
CA VAL A 21 -2.89 -2.30 -2.03
C VAL A 21 -2.12 -1.29 -2.87
N GLY A 22 -2.29 -1.36 -4.18
CA GLY A 22 -1.91 -0.33 -5.13
C GLY A 22 -2.86 0.87 -5.01
N LEU A 23 -2.32 2.04 -4.70
CA LEU A 23 -3.04 3.31 -4.71
C LEU A 23 -2.67 4.06 -5.97
N LEU A 24 -3.63 4.17 -6.88
CA LEU A 24 -3.50 5.07 -8.02
C LEU A 24 -3.84 6.48 -7.55
N ILE A 25 -2.82 7.32 -7.43
CA ILE A 25 -2.96 8.72 -7.07
C ILE A 25 -2.86 9.54 -8.36
N SER A 26 -3.97 10.15 -8.75
CA SER A 26 -3.97 11.14 -9.82
C SER A 26 -3.72 12.53 -9.24
N ASP A 27 -2.61 13.15 -9.61
CA ASP A 27 -2.23 14.53 -9.29
C ASP A 27 -1.67 15.21 -10.54
N GLU A 28 -2.02 16.48 -10.76
CA GLU A 28 -1.57 17.29 -11.91
C GLU A 28 -1.63 16.62 -13.31
N GLY A 29 -2.58 15.70 -13.53
CA GLY A 29 -2.76 15.00 -14.81
C GLY A 29 -1.91 13.73 -14.99
N GLU A 30 -1.09 13.36 -14.02
CA GLU A 30 -0.33 12.11 -13.99
C GLU A 30 -0.94 11.12 -12.97
N GLY A 31 -1.06 9.86 -13.38
CA GLY A 31 -1.50 8.77 -12.50
C GLY A 31 -0.31 8.01 -11.94
N ASN A 32 0.03 8.25 -10.68
CA ASN A 32 1.11 7.57 -9.99
C ASN A 32 0.59 6.38 -9.18
N LEU A 33 1.14 5.19 -9.42
CA LEU A 33 0.77 3.97 -8.71
C LEU A 33 1.72 3.72 -7.54
N TYR A 34 1.20 3.76 -6.32
CA TYR A 34 1.95 3.50 -5.10
C TYR A 34 1.55 2.16 -4.49
N GLN A 35 2.51 1.27 -4.23
CA GLN A 35 2.23 0.03 -3.51
C GLN A 35 2.32 0.27 -2.00
N VAL A 36 1.21 0.08 -1.29
CA VAL A 36 1.11 0.28 0.15
C VAL A 36 0.71 -1.02 0.84
N THR A 37 1.47 -1.40 1.85
CA THR A 37 1.16 -2.57 2.69
C THR A 37 0.32 -2.15 3.89
N ILE A 38 -0.81 -2.83 4.13
CA ILE A 38 -1.74 -2.56 5.22
C ILE A 38 -2.01 -3.88 5.97
N PRO A 39 -2.06 -3.90 7.31
CA PRO A 39 -2.49 -5.08 8.05
C PRO A 39 -3.97 -5.40 7.79
N GLU A 40 -4.37 -6.67 7.75
CA GLU A 40 -5.77 -7.07 7.55
C GLU A 40 -6.71 -6.42 8.60
N THR A 41 -6.23 -6.16 9.82
CA THR A 41 -6.99 -5.45 10.87
C THR A 41 -7.35 -4.00 10.52
N GLY A 42 -6.61 -3.38 9.59
CA GLY A 42 -6.85 -2.02 9.08
C GLY A 42 -7.43 -2.03 7.66
N PHE A 43 -7.78 -3.20 7.14
CA PHE A 43 -8.34 -3.38 5.82
C PHE A 43 -9.85 -3.63 5.92
N PRO A 44 -10.70 -2.68 5.48
CA PRO A 44 -12.15 -2.81 5.64
C PRO A 44 -12.70 -3.89 4.70
N GLU A 45 -13.62 -4.70 5.23
CA GLU A 45 -14.29 -5.75 4.47
C GLU A 45 -15.13 -5.15 3.34
N GLY A 46 -15.09 -5.78 2.16
CA GLY A 46 -15.89 -5.34 1.01
C GLY A 46 -15.32 -4.16 0.22
N LEU A 47 -14.07 -3.73 0.48
CA LEU A 47 -13.43 -2.73 -0.35
C LEU A 47 -13.09 -3.32 -1.73
N VAL A 48 -13.62 -2.71 -2.79
CA VAL A 48 -13.42 -3.18 -4.16
C VAL A 48 -12.43 -2.30 -4.92
N PRO A 49 -11.66 -2.84 -5.87
CA PRO A 49 -10.78 -2.04 -6.71
C PRO A 49 -11.51 -0.89 -7.41
N GLY A 50 -10.82 0.23 -7.60
CA GLY A 50 -11.35 1.39 -8.31
C GLY A 50 -12.18 2.36 -7.47
N VAL A 51 -12.48 2.04 -6.19
CA VAL A 51 -13.18 2.98 -5.31
C VAL A 51 -12.23 4.04 -4.75
N PRO A 52 -12.73 5.26 -4.49
CA PRO A 52 -11.96 6.29 -3.83
C PRO A 52 -11.75 5.94 -2.35
N VAL A 53 -10.51 6.06 -1.89
CA VAL A 53 -10.11 5.68 -0.53
C VAL A 53 -9.29 6.75 0.16
N ARG A 54 -9.31 6.76 1.50
CA ARG A 54 -8.37 7.52 2.33
C ARG A 54 -7.44 6.58 3.07
N VAL A 55 -6.19 7.00 3.17
CA VAL A 55 -5.12 6.23 3.84
C VAL A 55 -4.87 6.83 5.21
N VAL A 56 -4.82 5.99 6.24
CA VAL A 56 -4.57 6.40 7.62
C VAL A 56 -3.20 5.91 8.06
N GLY A 57 -2.39 6.84 8.59
CA GLY A 57 -1.08 6.52 9.16
C GLY A 57 -0.07 6.02 8.14
N LEU A 58 -0.05 6.60 6.94
CA LEU A 58 0.94 6.30 5.91
C LEU A 58 2.36 6.64 6.40
N LYS A 59 3.25 5.66 6.32
CA LYS A 59 4.67 5.76 6.65
C LYS A 59 5.48 5.32 5.44
N ALA A 60 6.34 6.20 4.97
CA ALA A 60 7.37 5.87 3.99
C ALA A 60 8.62 5.42 4.74
N ARG A 61 9.22 4.33 4.28
CA ARG A 61 10.48 3.79 4.80
C ARG A 61 11.40 3.59 3.60
N ASP A 62 12.58 4.19 3.66
CA ASP A 62 13.67 3.83 2.77
C ASP A 62 14.10 2.39 3.06
N TRP A 63 14.45 1.67 2.00
CA TRP A 63 15.11 0.39 2.13
C TRP A 63 16.24 0.31 1.10
N GLU A 64 17.31 -0.33 1.52
CA GLU A 64 18.44 -0.70 0.67
C GLU A 64 18.66 -2.20 0.84
N ASN A 65 18.69 -2.95 -0.26
CA ASN A 65 18.97 -4.37 -0.26
C ASN A 65 19.95 -4.70 -1.38
N GLU A 66 20.97 -5.50 -1.09
CA GLU A 66 21.83 -6.08 -2.12
C GLU A 66 21.27 -7.44 -2.52
N PHE A 67 20.60 -7.49 -3.67
CA PHE A 67 20.12 -8.74 -4.26
C PHE A 67 20.99 -9.06 -5.48
N ASN A 68 21.75 -10.16 -5.43
CA ASN A 68 22.74 -10.54 -6.46
C ASN A 68 23.83 -9.48 -6.74
N GLY A 69 24.31 -8.76 -5.72
CA GLY A 69 25.36 -7.74 -5.88
C GLY A 69 24.90 -6.47 -6.60
N GLN A 70 23.60 -6.33 -6.88
CA GLN A 70 22.99 -5.08 -7.31
C GLN A 70 22.33 -4.41 -6.10
N LYS A 71 22.80 -3.21 -5.75
CA LYS A 71 22.17 -2.35 -4.74
C LYS A 71 20.81 -1.89 -5.24
N ARG A 72 19.75 -2.48 -4.70
CA ARG A 72 18.38 -2.00 -4.87
C ARG A 72 18.05 -1.07 -3.72
N HIS A 73 17.69 0.15 -4.05
CA HIS A 73 17.10 1.09 -3.12
C HIS A 73 15.67 1.36 -3.54
N GLY A 74 14.79 1.62 -2.58
CA GLY A 74 13.41 1.96 -2.85
C GLY A 74 12.74 2.60 -1.64
N ILE A 75 11.51 3.06 -1.87
CA ILE A 75 10.64 3.53 -0.82
C ILE A 75 9.53 2.50 -0.66
N SER A 76 9.44 1.92 0.54
CA SER A 76 8.32 1.08 0.93
C SER A 76 7.30 1.92 1.67
N PHE A 77 6.04 1.81 1.27
CA PHE A 77 4.93 2.48 1.92
C PHE A 77 4.15 1.49 2.78
N ARG A 78 3.90 1.85 4.04
CA ARG A 78 3.05 1.08 4.95
C ARG A 78 2.00 1.99 5.56
N ALA A 79 0.77 1.55 5.64
CA ALA A 79 -0.31 2.28 6.31
C ALA A 79 -0.87 1.47 7.48
N VAL A 80 -1.52 2.16 8.40
CA VAL A 80 -2.20 1.54 9.55
C VAL A 80 -3.57 1.04 9.13
N ALA A 81 -4.29 1.83 8.32
CA ALA A 81 -5.60 1.45 7.80
C ALA A 81 -5.92 2.20 6.50
N ILE A 82 -6.94 1.71 5.81
CA ILE A 82 -7.57 2.33 4.64
C ILE A 82 -9.06 2.43 4.92
N THR A 83 -9.70 3.52 4.52
CA THR A 83 -11.15 3.69 4.61
C THR A 83 -11.70 4.10 3.25
N SER A 84 -12.95 3.71 2.96
CA SER A 84 -13.69 4.31 1.85
C SER A 84 -13.79 5.82 2.05
N ALA A 85 -13.60 6.58 0.97
CA ALA A 85 -13.80 8.03 0.96
C ALA A 85 -15.22 8.43 0.54
N ALA A 86 -16.11 7.44 0.39
CA ALA A 86 -17.52 7.58 0.04
C ALA A 86 -18.36 7.98 1.27
#